data_AF-A0A520HXT7-F1
#
_entry.id   AF-A0A520HXT7-F1
#
_cell.length_a   1.000
_cell.length_b   1.000
_cell.length_c   1.000
_cell.angle_alpha   90.00
_cell.angle_beta   90.00
_cell.angle_gamma   90.00
#
_symmetry.space_group_name_H-M   'P 1'
#
loop_
_entity.id
_entity.type
_entity.pdbx_description
1 polymer ?
#
loop_
_entity_poly.entity_id
_entity_poly.type
_entity_poly.pdbx_seq_one_letter_code
_entity_poly.pdbx_strand_id
1 'polypeptide(L)'
;MEKTGQNRRTFLKTSALLGGGLMIHFSGLAKMALEDKIDAPHLATQWSEINGYIKITPENVIKIICPNPEFGQNVMTSLPMIVAEELGVDWKKVIVEMGPHDNVKLGPQFTGGSNSVRMYWKPLREAGAAARHMLMQAASKSWNVPIEEITTKAGVLFHASSKRSGTYGSFASLAVGGEVPKGIKLKNVKDFSVVRTSQKNVEGSKIVSGKPLFGLDYRHEGMMIAMIQHPPAFGMKLKSFDATQSLKMPGIKEVFSLKLYEDDFAQGGFDTRTFN
;
A
#
# COMPACT_ATOMS: atom_id res chain seq x y z
N MET A 1 -55.78 19.13 -16.31
CA MET A 1 -55.13 18.50 -15.13
C MET A 1 -53.65 18.36 -15.44
N GLU A 2 -52.84 19.33 -15.02
CA GLU A 2 -51.42 19.41 -15.33
C GLU A 2 -50.62 19.07 -14.06
N LYS A 3 -49.82 18.00 -14.09
CA LYS A 3 -48.96 17.60 -12.96
C LYS A 3 -47.60 18.28 -13.12
N THR A 4 -47.38 19.38 -12.41
CA THR A 4 -46.07 20.02 -12.27
C THR A 4 -45.18 19.22 -11.31
N GLY A 5 -44.25 18.42 -11.86
CA GLY A 5 -43.21 17.75 -11.09
C GLY A 5 -42.10 18.74 -10.70
N GLN A 6 -42.04 19.13 -9.42
CA GLN A 6 -40.92 19.92 -8.91
C GLN A 6 -39.62 19.11 -8.95
N ASN A 7 -38.63 19.61 -9.68
CA ASN A 7 -37.31 18.99 -9.78
C ASN A 7 -36.53 19.21 -8.46
N ARG A 8 -35.88 18.15 -7.95
CA ARG A 8 -35.06 18.16 -6.71
C ARG A 8 -34.05 19.32 -6.66
N ARG A 9 -33.52 19.69 -7.83
CA ARG A 9 -32.57 20.81 -8.00
C ARG A 9 -33.21 22.18 -7.72
N THR A 10 -34.50 22.34 -8.02
CA THR A 10 -35.24 23.59 -7.73
C THR A 10 -35.52 23.70 -6.24
N PHE A 11 -35.97 22.61 -5.58
CA PHE A 11 -36.18 22.59 -4.12
C PHE A 11 -34.93 23.00 -3.32
N LEU A 12 -33.76 22.46 -3.67
CA LEU A 12 -32.50 22.81 -3.00
C LEU A 12 -32.10 24.28 -3.18
N LYS A 13 -32.40 24.89 -4.35
CA LYS A 13 -32.13 26.31 -4.60
C LYS A 13 -33.07 27.21 -3.83
N THR A 14 -34.36 26.86 -3.75
CA THR A 14 -35.35 27.69 -3.05
C THR A 14 -35.18 27.63 -1.53
N SER A 15 -34.79 26.47 -0.98
CA SER A 15 -34.53 26.32 0.46
C SER A 15 -33.33 27.14 0.95
N ALA A 16 -32.32 27.37 0.11
CA ALA A 16 -31.15 28.20 0.43
C ALA A 16 -31.44 29.71 0.44
N LEU A 17 -32.52 30.15 -0.22
CA LEU A 17 -32.91 31.56 -0.32
C LEU A 17 -33.90 32.01 0.78
N LEU A 18 -34.66 31.08 1.38
CA LEU A 18 -35.69 31.40 2.38
C LEU A 18 -35.28 31.06 3.82
N GLY A 19 -34.34 30.14 4.03
CA GLY A 19 -33.70 29.96 5.33
C GLY A 19 -32.46 30.82 5.40
N GLY A 20 -32.43 31.86 6.24
CA GLY A 20 -31.28 32.73 6.49
C GLY A 20 -30.07 31.98 7.07
N GLY A 21 -29.50 31.06 6.28
CA GLY A 21 -28.38 30.21 6.63
C GLY A 21 -27.09 30.99 6.46
N LEU A 22 -26.45 31.25 7.60
CA LEU A 22 -25.06 31.68 7.72
C LEU A 22 -24.17 30.92 6.71
N MET A 23 -23.72 31.58 5.65
CA MET A 23 -22.66 31.05 4.79
C MET A 23 -21.35 31.08 5.58
N ILE A 24 -21.05 29.99 6.29
CA ILE A 24 -19.73 29.79 6.88
C ILE A 24 -18.75 29.55 5.73
N HIS A 25 -17.94 30.55 5.45
CA HIS A 25 -16.90 30.52 4.43
C HIS A 25 -15.80 29.52 4.86
N PHE A 26 -15.86 28.29 4.32
CA PHE A 26 -14.97 27.19 4.69
C PHE A 26 -13.52 27.31 4.14
N SER A 27 -13.11 28.46 3.61
CA SER A 27 -11.76 28.64 3.07
C SER A 27 -10.69 28.88 4.16
N GLY A 28 -11.09 29.40 5.33
CA GLY A 28 -10.16 29.65 6.46
C GLY A 28 -9.81 28.40 7.27
N LEU A 29 -10.77 27.50 7.47
CA LEU A 29 -10.55 26.23 8.20
C LEU A 29 -9.83 25.17 7.35
N ALA A 30 -9.93 25.24 6.02
CA ALA A 30 -9.16 24.38 5.12
C ALA A 30 -7.65 24.73 5.13
N LYS A 31 -7.28 25.99 5.44
CA LYS A 31 -5.87 26.39 5.60
C LYS A 31 -5.27 26.00 6.95
N MET A 32 -6.09 25.72 7.97
CA MET A 32 -5.64 25.38 9.32
C MET A 32 -5.54 23.86 9.58
N ALA A 33 -5.90 23.04 8.57
CA ALA A 33 -5.86 21.58 8.63
C ALA A 33 -4.91 20.93 7.60
N LEU A 34 -3.99 21.71 7.03
CA LEU A 34 -3.01 21.27 6.04
C LEU A 34 -1.56 21.56 6.50
N GLU A 35 -1.28 21.26 7.76
CA GLU A 35 0.10 21.05 8.25
C GLU A 35 0.16 19.67 8.89
N ASP A 36 0.06 18.65 8.04
CA ASP A 36 0.61 17.32 8.29
C ASP A 36 1.37 16.90 7.01
N LYS A 37 2.16 17.85 6.46
CA LYS A 37 3.38 17.45 5.81
C LYS A 37 4.28 17.00 6.95
N ILE A 38 4.29 15.70 7.20
CA ILE A 38 5.55 15.07 7.57
C ILE A 38 6.44 15.42 6.39
N ASP A 39 7.20 16.50 6.50
CA ASP A 39 8.38 16.72 5.71
C ASP A 39 9.18 15.44 5.91
N ALA A 40 9.05 14.49 4.98
CA ALA A 40 9.99 13.40 4.86
C ALA A 40 11.31 14.13 4.75
N PRO A 41 12.15 14.11 5.80
CA PRO A 41 13.36 14.88 5.74
C PRO A 41 14.09 14.33 4.52
N HIS A 42 14.55 15.21 3.62
CA HIS A 42 15.61 14.87 2.69
C HIS A 42 16.90 14.61 3.51
N LEU A 43 16.86 13.61 4.39
CA LEU A 43 17.95 13.17 5.24
C LEU A 43 18.43 11.81 4.75
N ALA A 44 19.68 11.85 4.32
CA ALA A 44 20.68 10.78 4.20
C ALA A 44 20.99 10.29 2.79
N THR A 45 22.22 10.63 2.39
CA THR A 45 22.96 10.17 1.22
C THR A 45 23.45 8.72 1.33
N GLN A 46 23.16 7.99 2.42
CA GLN A 46 23.56 6.59 2.57
C GLN A 46 22.57 5.77 3.40
N TRP A 47 21.91 4.80 2.76
CA TRP A 47 21.05 3.82 3.43
C TRP A 47 21.86 2.60 3.84
N SER A 48 21.67 2.14 5.07
CA SER A 48 22.12 0.81 5.49
C SER A 48 21.02 -0.19 5.18
N GLU A 49 21.25 -1.07 4.20
CA GLU A 49 20.34 -2.18 3.88
C GLU A 49 20.58 -3.32 4.87
N ILE A 50 19.76 -3.38 5.93
CA ILE A 50 19.91 -4.40 6.98
C ILE A 50 19.57 -5.78 6.42
N ASN A 51 18.50 -5.85 5.64
CA ASN A 51 18.12 -7.01 4.83
C ASN A 51 17.20 -6.57 3.67
N GLY A 52 16.60 -7.53 2.95
CA GLY A 52 15.72 -7.27 1.82
C GLY A 52 14.56 -6.30 2.09
N TYR A 53 14.08 -6.26 3.34
CA TYR A 53 12.86 -5.54 3.70
C TYR A 53 13.10 -4.26 4.50
N ILE A 54 14.30 -4.03 5.04
CA ILE A 54 14.56 -2.98 6.01
C ILE A 54 15.78 -2.16 5.61
N LYS A 55 15.59 -0.85 5.49
CA LYS A 55 16.68 0.12 5.33
C LYS A 55 16.64 1.15 6.46
N ILE A 56 17.82 1.53 6.96
CA ILE A 56 17.92 2.50 8.07
C ILE A 56 19.02 3.51 7.74
N THR A 57 18.76 4.79 7.97
CA THR A 57 19.77 5.85 7.85
C THR A 57 20.47 6.10 9.19
N PRO A 58 21.67 6.73 9.21
CA PRO A 58 22.32 7.13 10.46
C PRO A 58 21.48 8.03 11.37
N GLU A 59 20.60 8.86 10.77
CA GLU A 59 19.65 9.78 11.43
C GLU A 59 18.40 9.05 11.94
N ASN A 60 18.40 7.71 11.90
CA ASN A 60 17.34 6.85 12.38
C ASN A 60 16.02 6.96 11.59
N VAL A 61 16.11 7.28 10.29
CA VAL A 61 14.98 7.11 9.38
C VAL A 61 14.88 5.63 9.02
N ILE A 62 13.72 5.03 9.28
CA ILE A 62 13.49 3.60 9.07
C ILE A 62 12.52 3.43 7.91
N LYS A 63 12.97 2.70 6.88
CA LYS A 63 12.17 2.35 5.70
C LYS A 63 11.90 0.85 5.66
N ILE A 64 10.64 0.48 5.46
CA ILE A 64 10.23 -0.90 5.26
C ILE A 64 9.71 -1.08 3.83
N ILE A 65 10.21 -2.11 3.16
CA ILE A 65 9.86 -2.45 1.78
C ILE A 65 8.69 -3.42 1.76
N CYS A 66 7.60 -3.06 1.08
CA CYS A 66 6.48 -3.96 0.81
C CYS A 66 6.82 -4.85 -0.39
N PRO A 67 6.83 -6.19 -0.25
CA PRO A 67 7.18 -7.07 -1.35
C PRO A 67 6.07 -7.19 -2.41
N ASN A 68 4.80 -7.11 -1.99
CA ASN A 68 3.68 -7.45 -2.86
C ASN A 68 3.07 -6.22 -3.54
N PRO A 69 2.59 -6.37 -4.79
CA PRO A 69 1.91 -5.29 -5.49
C PRO A 69 0.60 -4.90 -4.79
N GLU A 70 0.34 -3.59 -4.76
CA GLU A 70 -0.83 -2.96 -4.16
C GLU A 70 -1.79 -2.50 -5.26
N PHE A 71 -3.07 -2.82 -5.10
CA PHE A 71 -4.14 -2.40 -6.01
C PHE A 71 -5.49 -2.19 -5.31
N GLY A 72 -5.49 -1.94 -3.99
CA GLY A 72 -6.65 -1.53 -3.19
C GLY A 72 -6.88 -2.37 -1.93
N GLN A 73 -6.17 -3.49 -1.78
CA GLN A 73 -6.34 -4.44 -0.68
C GLN A 73 -5.53 -4.11 0.58
N ASN A 74 -4.67 -3.08 0.53
CA ASN A 74 -3.90 -2.56 1.67
C ASN A 74 -2.71 -3.44 2.13
N VAL A 75 -2.00 -4.09 1.19
CA VAL A 75 -0.70 -4.77 1.48
C VAL A 75 0.40 -3.78 1.83
N MET A 76 0.37 -2.56 1.29
CA MET A 76 1.34 -1.51 1.62
C MET A 76 1.30 -1.13 3.10
N THR A 77 0.18 -1.34 3.80
CA THR A 77 0.12 -1.15 5.25
C THR A 77 0.32 -2.46 5.99
N SER A 78 -0.45 -3.49 5.64
CA SER A 78 -0.52 -4.72 6.43
C SER A 78 0.76 -5.54 6.43
N LEU A 79 1.50 -5.63 5.31
CA LEU A 79 2.74 -6.40 5.26
C LEU A 79 3.88 -5.69 6.01
N PRO A 80 4.14 -4.39 5.81
CA PRO A 80 5.16 -3.68 6.59
C PRO A 80 4.87 -3.61 8.10
N MET A 81 3.61 -3.59 8.53
CA MET A 81 3.26 -3.67 9.96
C MET A 81 3.80 -4.95 10.62
N ILE A 82 3.84 -6.07 9.90
CA ILE A 82 4.38 -7.34 10.41
C ILE A 82 5.89 -7.21 10.65
N VAL A 83 6.61 -6.56 9.73
CA VAL A 83 8.04 -6.28 9.88
C VAL A 83 8.27 -5.32 11.05
N ALA A 84 7.50 -4.22 11.12
CA ALA A 84 7.63 -3.21 12.17
C ALA A 84 7.37 -3.78 13.57
N GLU A 85 6.39 -4.68 13.70
CA GLU A 85 6.10 -5.39 14.95
C GLU A 85 7.34 -6.13 15.46
N GLU A 86 7.96 -6.95 14.62
CA GLU A 86 9.13 -7.70 15.01
C GLU A 86 10.40 -6.84 15.08
N LEU A 87 10.52 -5.79 14.28
CA LEU A 87 11.63 -4.86 14.37
C LEU A 87 11.59 -4.04 15.68
N GLY A 88 10.39 -3.86 16.27
CA GLY A 88 10.20 -3.16 17.54
C GLY A 88 10.28 -1.64 17.39
N VAL A 89 9.77 -1.10 16.27
CA VAL A 89 9.82 0.32 15.93
C VAL A 89 8.46 0.98 16.11
N ASP A 90 8.47 2.30 16.32
CA ASP A 90 7.24 3.09 16.29
C ASP A 90 6.72 3.18 14.86
N TRP A 91 5.58 2.55 14.59
CA TRP A 91 4.94 2.53 13.26
C TRP A 91 4.75 3.93 12.67
N LYS A 92 4.48 4.94 13.52
CA LYS A 92 4.28 6.33 13.06
C LYS A 92 5.54 6.97 12.47
N LYS A 93 6.71 6.40 12.73
CA LYS A 93 8.01 6.89 12.25
C LYS A 93 8.58 6.04 11.10
N VAL A 94 7.84 5.03 10.65
CA VAL A 94 8.26 4.16 9.55
C VAL A 94 7.81 4.74 8.23
N ILE A 95 8.74 4.79 7.27
CA ILE A 95 8.43 5.04 5.86
C ILE A 95 8.19 3.70 5.20
N VAL A 96 7.10 3.58 4.44
CA VAL A 96 6.87 2.41 3.59
C VAL A 96 7.17 2.75 2.14
N GLU A 97 7.82 1.82 1.45
CA GLU A 97 8.06 1.90 0.01
C GLU A 97 7.69 0.57 -0.67
N MET A 98 7.17 0.66 -1.90
CA MET A 98 6.95 -0.53 -2.72
C MET A 98 8.29 -1.09 -3.18
N GLY A 99 8.50 -2.40 -3.05
CA GLY A 99 9.71 -3.06 -3.53
C GLY A 99 9.76 -3.13 -5.06
N PRO A 100 10.97 -3.16 -5.66
CA PRO A 100 11.12 -3.52 -7.07
C PRO A 100 10.74 -4.99 -7.29
N HIS A 101 10.60 -5.41 -8.54
CA HIS A 101 10.46 -6.83 -8.83
C HIS A 101 11.82 -7.54 -8.67
N ASP A 102 11.98 -8.28 -7.57
CA ASP A 102 13.17 -9.06 -7.22
C ASP A 102 12.76 -10.25 -6.33
N ASN A 103 12.47 -11.38 -6.98
CA ASN A 103 12.05 -12.59 -6.27
C ASN A 103 13.16 -13.22 -5.41
N VAL A 104 14.43 -12.92 -5.69
CA VAL A 104 15.57 -13.44 -4.92
C VAL A 104 15.65 -12.73 -3.58
N LYS A 105 15.51 -11.40 -3.57
CA LYS A 105 15.58 -10.58 -2.36
C LYS A 105 14.29 -10.54 -1.57
N LEU A 106 13.14 -10.52 -2.25
CA LEU A 106 11.83 -10.26 -1.64
C LEU A 106 10.89 -11.47 -1.65
N GLY A 107 11.34 -12.62 -2.14
CA GLY A 107 10.50 -13.81 -2.31
C GLY A 107 9.43 -13.63 -3.41
N PRO A 108 8.49 -14.58 -3.56
CA PRO A 108 7.47 -14.52 -4.62
C PRO A 108 6.52 -13.33 -4.49
N GLN A 109 6.66 -12.35 -5.39
CA GLN A 109 5.85 -11.14 -5.36
C GLN A 109 4.54 -11.34 -6.13
N PHE A 110 3.46 -11.59 -5.39
CA PHE A 110 2.14 -11.84 -5.97
C PHE A 110 1.03 -11.43 -5.01
N THR A 111 0.03 -10.69 -5.49
CA THR A 111 -1.22 -10.48 -4.77
C THR A 111 -2.36 -11.15 -5.54
N GLY A 112 -2.98 -12.14 -4.93
CA GLY A 112 -4.14 -12.86 -5.45
C GLY A 112 -4.51 -14.03 -4.53
N GLY A 113 -5.69 -14.62 -4.73
CA GLY A 113 -6.15 -15.78 -3.95
C GLY A 113 -6.23 -15.56 -2.43
N SER A 114 -6.31 -14.31 -1.98
CA SER A 114 -6.27 -13.92 -0.56
C SER A 114 -5.01 -14.43 0.18
N ASN A 115 -3.88 -14.55 -0.50
CA ASN A 115 -2.67 -15.21 0.02
C ASN A 115 -1.59 -14.29 0.59
N SER A 116 -1.59 -12.99 0.32
CA SER A 116 -0.46 -12.10 0.65
C SER A 116 0.00 -12.20 2.10
N VAL A 117 -0.90 -12.02 3.07
CA VAL A 117 -0.56 -12.16 4.50
C VAL A 117 -0.17 -13.60 4.84
N ARG A 118 -0.87 -14.61 4.31
CA ARG A 118 -0.57 -16.03 4.62
C ARG A 118 0.84 -16.43 4.20
N MET A 119 1.25 -16.02 3.00
CA MET A 119 2.58 -16.33 2.46
C MET A 119 3.68 -15.57 3.19
N TYR A 120 3.43 -14.29 3.50
CA TYR A 120 4.45 -13.42 4.07
C TYR A 120 4.46 -13.32 5.60
N TRP A 121 3.49 -13.93 6.30
CA TRP A 121 3.39 -13.86 7.77
C TRP A 121 4.67 -14.29 8.46
N LYS A 122 5.19 -15.49 8.15
CA LYS A 122 6.41 -15.99 8.79
C LYS A 122 7.67 -15.28 8.24
N PRO A 123 7.88 -15.15 6.92
CA PRO A 123 9.07 -14.48 6.38
C PRO A 123 9.26 -13.04 6.87
N LEU A 124 8.21 -12.22 6.91
CA LEU A 124 8.33 -10.82 7.33
C LEU A 124 8.58 -10.69 8.83
N ARG A 125 8.02 -11.61 9.63
CA ARG A 125 8.33 -11.67 11.07
C ARG A 125 9.79 -12.03 11.32
N GLU A 126 10.28 -13.03 10.61
CA GLU A 126 11.69 -13.44 10.67
C GLU A 126 12.62 -12.31 10.22
N ALA A 127 12.28 -11.60 9.15
CA ALA A 127 13.04 -10.44 8.68
C ALA A 127 13.12 -9.30 9.71
N GLY A 128 11.98 -8.94 10.34
CA GLY A 128 11.94 -7.92 11.39
C GLY A 128 12.74 -8.32 12.64
N ALA A 129 12.60 -9.57 13.08
CA ALA A 129 13.29 -10.06 14.27
C ALA A 129 14.80 -10.24 14.02
N ALA A 130 15.20 -10.71 12.83
CA ALA A 130 16.60 -10.80 12.42
C ALA A 130 17.27 -9.42 12.39
N ALA A 131 16.63 -8.42 11.79
CA ALA A 131 17.17 -7.07 11.79
C ALA A 131 17.33 -6.50 13.21
N ARG A 132 16.33 -6.70 14.09
CA ARG A 132 16.43 -6.31 15.51
C ARG A 132 17.64 -6.95 16.18
N HIS A 133 17.85 -8.25 15.97
CA HIS A 133 18.99 -8.96 16.54
C HIS A 133 20.33 -8.48 15.99
N MET A 134 20.45 -8.24 14.68
CA MET A 134 21.67 -7.71 14.07
C MET A 134 22.04 -6.33 14.63
N LEU A 135 21.04 -5.47 14.88
CA LEU A 135 21.23 -4.18 15.55
C LEU A 135 21.66 -4.33 17.01
N MET A 136 21.08 -5.29 17.74
CA MET A 136 21.51 -5.64 19.09
C MET A 136 22.95 -6.18 19.13
N GLN A 137 23.35 -7.01 18.16
CA GLN A 137 24.73 -7.50 18.02
C GLN A 137 25.70 -6.34 17.76
N ALA A 138 25.33 -5.42 16.87
CA ALA A 138 26.13 -4.23 16.60
C ALA A 138 26.31 -3.37 17.86
N ALA A 139 25.23 -3.12 18.61
CA ALA A 139 25.30 -2.39 19.87
C ALA A 139 26.10 -3.13 20.95
N SER A 140 25.96 -4.45 21.05
CA SER A 140 26.73 -5.30 21.97
C SER A 140 28.23 -5.17 21.71
N LYS A 141 28.65 -5.22 20.45
CA LYS A 141 30.05 -5.00 20.04
C LYS A 141 30.51 -3.57 20.34
N SER A 142 29.71 -2.55 20.00
CA SER A 142 30.07 -1.15 20.22
C SER A 142 30.14 -0.78 21.71
N TRP A 143 29.27 -1.35 22.54
CA TRP A 143 29.23 -1.06 23.97
C TRP A 143 30.10 -1.99 24.79
N ASN A 144 30.60 -3.08 24.20
CA ASN A 144 31.33 -4.15 24.85
C ASN A 144 30.55 -4.77 26.03
N VAL A 145 29.30 -5.17 25.75
CA VAL A 145 28.37 -5.78 26.74
C VAL A 145 27.70 -7.02 26.16
N PRO A 146 27.26 -7.98 26.97
CA PRO A 146 26.48 -9.13 26.49
C PRO A 146 25.22 -8.70 25.74
N ILE A 147 24.89 -9.39 24.64
CA ILE A 147 23.71 -9.06 23.83
C ILE A 147 22.41 -9.27 24.61
N GLU A 148 22.40 -10.22 25.54
CA GLU A 148 21.28 -10.58 26.39
C GLU A 148 20.88 -9.45 27.35
N GLU A 149 21.81 -8.53 27.66
CA GLU A 149 21.54 -7.35 28.48
C GLU A 149 21.00 -6.17 27.66
N ILE A 150 20.96 -6.29 26.33
CA ILE A 150 20.43 -5.26 25.44
C ILE A 150 18.95 -5.49 25.21
N THR A 151 18.17 -4.42 25.40
CA THR A 151 16.74 -4.41 25.10
C THR A 151 16.43 -3.39 24.02
N THR A 152 15.26 -3.54 23.38
CA THR A 152 14.82 -2.62 22.33
C THR A 152 13.42 -2.11 22.60
N LYS A 153 13.18 -0.84 22.30
CA LYS A 153 11.84 -0.24 22.33
C LYS A 153 11.77 0.93 21.36
N ALA A 154 10.75 0.96 20.52
CA ALA A 154 10.45 2.06 19.60
C ALA A 154 11.66 2.50 18.73
N GLY A 155 12.46 1.54 18.24
CA GLY A 155 13.63 1.82 17.40
C GLY A 155 14.85 2.34 18.16
N VAL A 156 14.91 2.11 19.48
CA VAL A 156 16.02 2.49 20.35
C VAL A 156 16.50 1.26 21.11
N LEU A 157 17.81 1.09 21.19
CA LEU A 157 18.53 0.08 21.96
C LEU A 157 18.87 0.65 23.34
N PHE A 158 18.76 -0.18 24.36
CA PHE A 158 19.04 0.18 25.75
C PHE A 158 19.88 -0.90 26.43
N HIS A 159 20.83 -0.47 27.24
CA HIS A 159 21.57 -1.33 28.16
C HIS A 159 21.45 -0.77 29.57
N ALA A 160 20.68 -1.45 30.43
CA ALA A 160 20.26 -0.92 31.73
C ALA A 160 21.44 -0.74 32.69
N SER A 161 22.35 -1.72 32.77
CA SER A 161 23.47 -1.75 33.71
C SER A 161 24.41 -0.55 33.53
N SER A 162 24.67 -0.14 32.29
CA SER A 162 25.52 1.03 31.97
C SER A 162 24.75 2.31 31.64
N LYS A 163 23.40 2.28 31.68
CA LYS A 163 22.51 3.37 31.30
C LYS A 163 22.76 3.92 29.88
N ARG A 164 23.34 3.09 29.00
CA ARG A 164 23.57 3.45 27.60
C ARG A 164 22.29 3.27 26.79
N SER A 165 22.09 4.18 25.83
CA SER A 165 21.05 4.03 24.82
C SER A 165 21.53 4.57 23.49
N GLY A 166 20.93 4.09 22.41
CA GLY A 166 21.23 4.58 21.06
C GLY A 166 20.15 4.16 20.08
N THR A 167 19.91 5.01 19.09
CA THR A 167 18.92 4.73 18.05
C THR A 167 19.40 3.60 17.13
N TYR A 168 18.48 2.93 16.43
CA TYR A 168 18.87 1.92 15.44
C TYR A 168 19.78 2.50 14.36
N GLY A 169 19.56 3.75 13.94
CA GLY A 169 20.40 4.45 12.98
C GLY A 169 21.88 4.51 13.37
N SER A 170 22.17 4.70 14.66
CA SER A 170 23.53 4.74 15.18
C SER A 170 24.31 3.43 15.05
N PHE A 171 23.61 2.30 14.87
CA PHE A 171 24.22 0.97 14.72
C PHE A 171 23.97 0.33 13.35
N ALA A 172 23.20 0.99 12.49
CA ALA A 172 22.73 0.41 11.23
C ALA A 172 23.87 0.00 10.31
N SER A 173 24.89 0.84 10.14
CA SER A 173 26.05 0.54 9.29
C SER A 173 26.89 -0.63 9.80
N LEU A 174 27.02 -0.78 11.12
CA LEU A 174 27.72 -1.89 11.78
C LEU A 174 26.93 -3.21 11.72
N ALA A 175 25.61 -3.12 11.57
CA ALA A 175 24.75 -4.29 11.43
C ALA A 175 24.78 -4.87 10.01
N VAL A 176 25.11 -4.07 8.99
CA VAL A 176 25.23 -4.53 7.60
C VAL A 176 26.35 -5.56 7.47
N GLY A 177 26.06 -6.69 6.82
CA GLY A 177 27.04 -7.75 6.59
C GLY A 177 27.36 -8.61 7.83
N GLY A 178 26.68 -8.37 8.97
CA GLY A 178 26.74 -9.27 10.12
C GLY A 178 26.13 -10.64 9.82
N GLU A 179 26.46 -11.64 10.65
CA GLU A 179 25.82 -12.96 10.53
C GLU A 179 24.31 -12.86 10.75
N VAL A 180 23.55 -13.38 9.77
CA VAL A 180 22.10 -13.49 9.89
C VAL A 180 21.79 -14.64 10.86
N PRO A 181 21.17 -14.36 12.01
CA PRO A 181 20.90 -15.37 13.03
C PRO A 181 19.87 -16.41 12.54
N LYS A 182 20.14 -17.69 12.82
CA LYS A 182 19.23 -18.81 12.55
C LYS A 182 18.36 -19.09 13.78
N GLY A 183 17.12 -19.51 13.57
CA GLY A 183 16.24 -19.98 14.66
C GLY A 183 15.81 -18.86 15.62
N ILE A 184 15.66 -17.63 15.13
CA ILE A 184 15.28 -16.50 15.96
C ILE A 184 13.92 -16.71 16.64
N LYS A 185 13.85 -16.33 17.91
CA LYS A 185 12.60 -16.29 18.65
C LYS A 185 11.75 -15.09 18.22
N LEU A 186 10.62 -15.37 17.59
CA LEU A 186 9.62 -14.38 17.25
C LEU A 186 8.84 -13.96 18.51
N LYS A 187 8.27 -12.75 18.50
CA LYS A 187 7.40 -12.27 19.58
C LYS A 187 6.18 -13.19 19.75
N ASN A 188 5.58 -13.24 20.94
CA ASN A 188 4.27 -13.90 21.05
C ASN A 188 3.20 -12.95 20.51
N VAL A 189 2.14 -13.51 19.92
CA VAL A 189 1.02 -12.72 19.40
C VAL A 189 0.35 -11.89 20.49
N LYS A 190 0.40 -12.32 21.76
CA LYS A 190 -0.12 -11.53 22.90
C LYS A 190 0.71 -10.26 23.20
N ASP A 191 1.97 -10.24 22.79
CA ASP A 191 2.91 -9.14 23.06
C ASP A 191 2.97 -8.14 21.90
N PHE A 192 2.12 -8.31 20.88
CA PHE A 192 2.07 -7.43 19.71
C PHE A 192 1.46 -6.07 20.05
N SER A 193 2.05 -5.03 19.46
CA SER A 193 1.72 -3.62 19.70
C SER A 193 1.28 -2.87 18.44
N VAL A 194 1.85 -3.21 17.28
CA VAL A 194 1.56 -2.63 15.97
C VAL A 194 0.44 -3.40 15.28
N VAL A 195 0.58 -4.73 15.13
CA VAL A 195 -0.35 -5.56 14.34
C VAL A 195 -1.71 -5.71 15.00
N ARG A 196 -1.79 -5.61 16.34
CA ARG A 196 -3.04 -5.73 17.10
C ARG A 196 -3.84 -4.43 17.21
N THR A 197 -3.29 -3.32 16.73
CA THR A 197 -3.93 -2.01 16.81
C THR A 197 -4.25 -1.50 15.42
N SER A 198 -5.36 -0.78 15.29
CA SER A 198 -5.72 -0.16 14.02
C SER A 198 -4.69 0.92 13.67
N GLN A 199 -4.16 0.85 12.46
CA GLN A 199 -3.23 1.83 11.91
C GLN A 199 -3.85 2.53 10.71
N LYS A 200 -3.45 3.80 10.50
CA LYS A 200 -3.83 4.52 9.28
C LYS A 200 -3.18 3.88 8.06
N ASN A 201 -3.91 3.83 6.96
CA ASN A 201 -3.40 3.34 5.67
C ASN A 201 -2.31 4.30 5.16
N VAL A 202 -1.13 3.77 4.87
CA VAL A 202 0.04 4.57 4.42
C VAL A 202 -0.18 5.20 3.04
N GLU A 203 -1.01 4.58 2.20
CA GLU A 203 -1.42 5.11 0.89
C GLU A 203 -2.76 5.83 0.95
N GLY A 204 -3.38 5.96 2.14
CA GLY A 204 -4.75 6.47 2.29
C GLY A 204 -4.97 7.84 1.67
N SER A 205 -4.04 8.79 1.88
CA SER A 205 -4.12 10.14 1.29
C SER A 205 -4.05 10.11 -0.24
N LYS A 206 -3.20 9.25 -0.79
CA LYS A 206 -3.04 9.07 -2.24
C LYS A 206 -4.33 8.48 -2.83
N ILE A 207 -4.87 7.42 -2.22
CA ILE A 207 -6.13 6.78 -2.63
C ILE A 207 -7.28 7.79 -2.68
N VAL A 208 -7.54 8.52 -1.59
CA VAL A 208 -8.68 9.48 -1.56
C VAL A 208 -8.48 10.69 -2.48
N SER A 209 -7.23 10.97 -2.86
CA SER A 209 -6.90 12.04 -3.82
C SER A 209 -6.81 11.56 -5.27
N GLY A 210 -7.06 10.27 -5.54
CA GLY A 210 -6.97 9.69 -6.89
C GLY A 210 -5.54 9.60 -7.41
N LYS A 211 -4.57 9.33 -6.54
CA LYS A 211 -3.14 9.22 -6.88
C LYS A 211 -2.58 7.86 -6.42
N PRO A 212 -1.61 7.30 -7.15
CA PRO A 212 -1.38 7.54 -8.58
C PRO A 212 -2.63 7.16 -9.41
N LEU A 213 -2.69 7.58 -10.67
CA LEU A 213 -3.77 7.16 -11.57
C LEU A 213 -3.78 5.63 -11.64
N PHE A 214 -4.93 5.00 -11.41
CA PHE A 214 -5.09 3.59 -11.77
C PHE A 214 -5.13 3.49 -13.31
N GLY A 215 -4.83 2.31 -13.88
CA GLY A 215 -4.83 2.13 -15.33
C GLY A 215 -6.17 2.53 -15.99
N LEU A 216 -7.28 2.38 -15.27
CA LEU A 216 -8.62 2.82 -15.70
C LEU A 216 -8.80 4.34 -15.77
N ASP A 217 -7.98 5.10 -15.05
CA ASP A 217 -8.05 6.57 -15.01
C ASP A 217 -7.19 7.23 -16.10
N TYR A 218 -6.46 6.43 -16.89
CA TYR A 218 -5.63 6.93 -17.98
C TYR A 218 -6.48 7.60 -19.06
N ARG A 219 -6.05 8.77 -19.53
CA ARG A 219 -6.66 9.50 -20.64
C ARG A 219 -5.56 10.06 -21.54
N HIS A 220 -5.76 9.96 -22.84
CA HIS A 220 -4.92 10.63 -23.84
C HIS A 220 -5.79 11.36 -24.87
N GLU A 221 -5.18 12.28 -25.60
CA GLU A 221 -5.86 13.01 -26.67
C GLU A 221 -6.36 12.02 -27.74
N GLY A 222 -7.62 12.15 -28.14
CA GLY A 222 -8.28 11.27 -29.11
C GLY A 222 -8.79 9.94 -28.55
N MET A 223 -8.62 9.64 -27.26
CA MET A 223 -9.12 8.40 -26.65
C MET A 223 -10.66 8.34 -26.70
N MET A 224 -11.19 7.22 -27.22
CA MET A 224 -12.63 6.94 -27.23
C MET A 224 -13.02 6.03 -26.06
N ILE A 225 -14.30 6.07 -25.67
CA ILE A 225 -14.86 5.17 -24.66
C ILE A 225 -15.55 4.02 -25.39
N ALA A 226 -15.13 2.79 -25.11
CA ALA A 226 -15.79 1.57 -25.58
C ALA A 226 -16.75 1.02 -24.52
N MET A 227 -17.91 0.51 -24.94
CA MET A 227 -18.82 -0.24 -24.07
C MET A 227 -19.07 -1.62 -24.66
N ILE A 228 -19.12 -2.64 -23.80
CA ILE A 228 -19.33 -4.03 -24.19
C ILE A 228 -20.82 -4.38 -24.10
N GLN A 229 -21.40 -4.86 -25.19
CA GLN A 229 -22.71 -5.49 -25.19
C GLN A 229 -22.54 -7.01 -25.09
N HIS A 230 -22.96 -7.60 -23.97
CA HIS A 230 -22.90 -9.04 -23.78
C HIS A 230 -24.10 -9.76 -24.42
N PRO A 231 -23.93 -11.03 -24.83
CA PRO A 231 -25.05 -11.93 -25.11
C PRO A 231 -26.04 -12.00 -23.93
N PRO A 232 -27.32 -12.29 -24.18
CA PRO A 232 -28.36 -12.22 -23.14
C PRO A 232 -28.21 -13.29 -22.03
N ALA A 233 -27.40 -14.32 -22.25
CA ALA A 233 -27.12 -15.36 -21.25
C ALA A 233 -25.70 -15.91 -21.34
N PHE A 234 -25.22 -16.45 -20.21
CA PHE A 234 -23.93 -17.10 -20.06
C PHE A 234 -23.70 -18.20 -21.10
N GLY A 235 -22.47 -18.30 -21.61
CA GLY A 235 -22.06 -19.35 -22.56
C GLY A 235 -22.54 -19.16 -24.00
N MET A 236 -23.44 -18.20 -24.27
CA MET A 236 -23.86 -17.88 -25.63
C MET A 236 -22.71 -17.28 -26.45
N LYS A 237 -22.76 -17.54 -27.76
CA LYS A 237 -21.82 -17.02 -28.76
C LYS A 237 -22.50 -16.03 -29.68
N LEU A 238 -21.82 -14.91 -29.94
CA LEU A 238 -22.28 -13.96 -30.95
C LEU A 238 -22.22 -14.61 -32.33
N LYS A 239 -23.37 -14.74 -32.99
CA LYS A 239 -23.45 -15.22 -34.38
C LYS A 239 -23.31 -14.08 -35.37
N SER A 240 -24.10 -13.02 -35.19
CA SER A 240 -24.11 -11.82 -36.02
C SER A 240 -24.80 -10.67 -35.27
N PHE A 241 -24.63 -9.45 -35.75
CA PHE A 241 -25.35 -8.26 -35.28
C PHE A 241 -25.68 -7.33 -36.46
N ASP A 242 -26.69 -6.47 -36.28
CA ASP A 242 -26.97 -5.34 -37.17
C ASP A 242 -26.77 -4.04 -36.37
N ALA A 243 -25.79 -3.23 -36.78
CA ALA A 243 -25.45 -1.97 -36.12
C ALA A 243 -26.07 -0.74 -36.79
N THR A 244 -26.91 -0.91 -37.83
CA THR A 244 -27.38 0.19 -38.69
C THR A 244 -28.09 1.30 -37.91
N GLN A 245 -28.86 0.96 -36.88
CA GLN A 245 -29.54 1.95 -36.05
C GLN A 245 -28.61 2.58 -35.01
N SER A 246 -27.75 1.77 -34.37
CA SER A 246 -26.78 2.24 -33.37
C SER A 246 -25.81 3.26 -33.96
N LEU A 247 -25.30 3.02 -35.17
CA LEU A 247 -24.37 3.94 -35.85
C LEU A 247 -24.99 5.30 -36.21
N LYS A 248 -26.33 5.42 -36.23
CA LYS A 248 -27.02 6.70 -36.43
C LYS A 248 -27.15 7.50 -35.13
N MET A 249 -26.90 6.89 -33.98
CA MET A 249 -27.03 7.56 -32.69
C MET A 249 -25.87 8.54 -32.47
N PRO A 250 -26.14 9.73 -31.90
CA PRO A 250 -25.10 10.72 -31.62
C PRO A 250 -24.00 10.14 -30.72
N GLY A 251 -22.74 10.36 -31.10
CA GLY A 251 -21.56 9.97 -30.31
C GLY A 251 -21.06 8.55 -30.55
N ILE A 252 -21.81 7.69 -31.25
CA ILE A 252 -21.34 6.36 -31.65
C ILE A 252 -20.46 6.51 -32.90
N LYS A 253 -19.21 6.05 -32.82
CA LYS A 253 -18.26 6.07 -33.93
C LYS A 253 -18.21 4.75 -34.67
N GLU A 254 -18.15 3.63 -33.94
CA GLU A 254 -18.09 2.29 -34.51
C GLU A 254 -18.82 1.28 -33.62
N VAL A 255 -19.25 0.18 -34.24
CA VAL A 255 -19.82 -0.99 -33.57
C VAL A 255 -19.25 -2.21 -34.27
N PHE A 256 -18.51 -3.05 -33.54
CA PHE A 256 -17.83 -4.21 -34.09
C PHE A 256 -17.82 -5.36 -33.07
N SER A 257 -17.63 -6.59 -33.57
CA SER A 257 -17.43 -7.76 -32.73
C SER A 257 -15.95 -7.91 -32.34
N LEU A 258 -15.70 -8.39 -31.13
CA LEU A 258 -14.36 -8.71 -30.64
C LEU A 258 -14.14 -10.23 -30.70
N LYS A 259 -13.05 -10.67 -31.32
CA LYS A 259 -12.54 -12.04 -31.17
C LYS A 259 -11.76 -12.09 -29.85
N LEU A 260 -12.27 -12.81 -28.86
CA LEU A 260 -11.68 -12.82 -27.51
C LEU A 260 -10.34 -13.54 -27.45
N TYR A 261 -10.21 -14.64 -28.18
CA TYR A 261 -8.99 -15.44 -28.27
C TYR A 261 -8.71 -15.78 -29.73
N GLU A 262 -7.46 -15.64 -30.15
CA GLU A 262 -7.02 -16.16 -31.44
C GLU A 262 -7.05 -17.70 -31.46
N ASP A 263 -7.06 -18.28 -32.66
CA ASP A 263 -7.31 -19.73 -32.81
C ASP A 263 -6.15 -20.58 -32.24
N ASP A 264 -4.97 -19.99 -32.12
CA ASP A 264 -3.76 -20.57 -31.54
C ASP A 264 -3.50 -20.12 -30.10
N PHE A 265 -4.42 -19.36 -29.49
CA PHE A 265 -4.24 -18.85 -28.14
C PHE A 265 -4.31 -19.98 -27.10
N ALA A 266 -3.19 -20.26 -26.46
CA ALA A 266 -3.11 -21.19 -25.34
C ALA A 266 -3.58 -20.52 -24.05
N GLN A 267 -4.75 -20.94 -23.56
CA GLN A 267 -5.32 -20.41 -22.31
C GLN A 267 -4.49 -20.81 -21.08
N GLY A 268 -4.16 -19.83 -20.25
CA GLY A 268 -3.64 -19.99 -18.91
C GLY A 268 -4.75 -20.11 -17.85
N GLY A 269 -4.34 -20.34 -16.60
CA GLY A 269 -5.28 -20.59 -15.50
C GLY A 269 -6.21 -19.43 -15.13
N PHE A 270 -5.92 -18.21 -15.58
CA PHE A 270 -6.77 -17.03 -15.37
C PHE A 270 -7.54 -16.59 -16.62
N ASP A 271 -7.35 -17.27 -17.76
CA ASP A 271 -8.04 -16.96 -19.02
C ASP A 271 -9.45 -17.54 -19.00
N THR A 272 -10.29 -16.93 -18.17
CA THR A 272 -11.69 -17.29 -18.02
C THR A 272 -12.56 -16.37 -18.88
N ARG A 273 -13.55 -16.95 -19.57
CA ARG A 273 -14.54 -16.17 -20.30
C ARG A 273 -15.95 -16.62 -19.94
N THR A 274 -16.81 -15.63 -19.78
CA THR A 274 -18.22 -15.81 -19.46
C THR A 274 -19.08 -16.08 -20.70
N PHE A 275 -18.61 -15.60 -21.85
CA PHE A 275 -19.28 -15.67 -23.16
C PHE A 275 -18.28 -16.17 -24.21
N ASN A 276 -18.74 -16.90 -25.23
CA ASN A 276 -17.91 -17.58 -26.23
C ASN A 276 -17.94 -16.92 -27.61
#